data_AF-A0A8T5H7F3-F1
#
_entry.id   AF-A0A8T5H7F3-F1
#
_cell.length_a   1.000
_cell.length_b   1.000
_cell.length_c   1.000
_cell.angle_alpha   90.00
_cell.angle_beta   90.00
_cell.angle_gamma   90.00
#
_symmetry.space_group_name_H-M   'P 1'
#
loop_
_entity.id
_entity.type
_entity.pdbx_description
1 polymer ?
#
loop_
_entity_poly.entity_id
_entity_poly.type
_entity_poly.pdbx_seq_one_letter_code
_entity_poly.pdbx_strand_id
1 'polypeptide(L)'
;MITKNMKKFLALMIIFTVLFSPVIALKGVGIKYGIEYTNVGEGKETCLNYGIYNPWDESVVAELTADGELEQFIKKVYSKKIPGGTSSGDAIQVKVCFDIPRKTLDNCEDTKVFEGTVIAREKKENSLGGVGSATSTVVTAPLTLEVVCNEGITGSASASTGNSFKNISLGLIFIFSLAGIVYFMLLNKKKQKRDHPIESHTLREIYMKKYSELMKLHVRIAAGERNPELLRQYNSLREYLELLKEDM
;
A
#
# COMPACT_ATOMS: atom_id res chain seq x y z
N MET A 1 34.65 -47.29 -11.83
CA MET A 1 35.26 -46.47 -12.89
C MET A 1 34.13 -45.91 -13.77
N ILE A 2 33.64 -44.70 -13.45
CA ILE A 2 32.60 -44.03 -14.25
C ILE A 2 33.27 -43.60 -15.56
N THR A 3 32.93 -44.27 -16.67
CA THR A 3 33.48 -43.95 -17.98
C THR A 3 33.18 -42.49 -18.32
N LYS A 4 34.11 -41.82 -19.00
CA LYS A 4 34.07 -40.37 -19.34
C LYS A 4 32.72 -39.95 -19.98
N ASN A 5 32.00 -40.89 -20.59
CA ASN A 5 30.68 -40.71 -21.20
C ASN A 5 29.53 -40.61 -20.17
N MET A 6 29.56 -41.33 -19.04
CA MET A 6 28.56 -41.20 -17.98
C MET A 6 28.62 -39.84 -17.29
N LYS A 7 29.82 -39.25 -17.11
CA LYS A 7 29.96 -37.91 -16.54
C LYS A 7 29.37 -36.83 -17.46
N LYS A 8 29.54 -36.97 -18.77
CA LYS A 8 28.93 -36.08 -19.77
C LYS A 8 27.41 -36.21 -19.80
N PHE A 9 26.90 -37.44 -19.70
CA PHE A 9 25.46 -37.68 -19.67
C PHE A 9 24.80 -37.13 -18.39
N LEU A 10 25.47 -37.31 -17.25
CA LEU A 10 25.05 -36.74 -15.96
C LEU A 10 25.04 -35.21 -16.01
N ALA A 11 26.09 -34.60 -16.56
CA ALA A 11 26.16 -33.14 -16.74
C ALA A 11 25.06 -32.62 -17.67
N LEU A 12 24.77 -33.34 -18.77
CA LEU A 12 23.71 -32.98 -19.71
C LEU A 12 22.32 -33.08 -19.06
N MET A 13 22.08 -34.12 -18.25
CA MET A 13 20.86 -34.30 -17.49
C MET A 13 20.66 -33.18 -16.45
N ILE A 14 21.71 -32.79 -15.73
CA ILE A 14 21.66 -31.68 -14.76
C ILE A 14 21.37 -30.35 -15.48
N ILE A 15 22.00 -30.10 -16.63
CA ILE A 15 21.74 -28.89 -17.43
C ILE A 15 20.29 -28.88 -17.93
N PHE A 16 19.78 -30.02 -18.38
CA PHE A 16 18.40 -30.12 -18.85
C PHE A 16 17.40 -29.92 -17.69
N THR A 17 17.64 -30.49 -16.50
CA THR A 17 16.76 -30.25 -15.35
C THR A 17 16.81 -28.80 -14.85
N VAL A 18 17.96 -28.13 -14.91
CA VAL A 18 18.07 -26.71 -14.53
C VAL A 18 17.42 -25.78 -15.57
N LEU A 19 17.59 -26.05 -16.86
CA LEU A 19 17.02 -25.21 -17.93
C LEU A 19 15.52 -25.42 -18.14
N PHE A 20 15.01 -26.61 -17.84
CA PHE A 20 13.60 -26.97 -18.03
C PHE A 20 12.84 -27.16 -16.72
N SER A 21 13.35 -26.65 -15.59
CA SER A 21 12.53 -26.57 -14.39
C SER A 21 11.34 -25.65 -14.70
N PRO A 22 10.09 -26.16 -14.82
CA PRO A 22 8.96 -25.27 -14.88
C PRO A 22 8.92 -24.58 -13.53
N VAL A 23 9.24 -23.29 -13.49
CA VAL A 23 8.80 -22.44 -12.39
C VAL A 23 7.29 -22.44 -12.53
N ILE A 24 6.63 -23.41 -11.90
CA ILE A 24 5.18 -23.44 -11.76
C ILE A 24 4.86 -22.32 -10.79
N ALA A 25 4.81 -21.11 -11.34
CA ALA A 25 4.46 -19.94 -10.62
C ALA A 25 2.99 -20.12 -10.23
N LEU A 26 2.75 -20.23 -8.92
CA LEU A 26 1.41 -20.42 -8.40
C LEU A 26 0.57 -19.20 -8.81
N LYS A 27 -0.54 -19.47 -9.53
CA LYS A 27 -1.52 -18.45 -9.89
C LYS A 27 -2.05 -17.80 -8.61
N GLY A 28 -2.16 -16.48 -8.63
CA GLY A 28 -2.42 -15.69 -7.43
C GLY A 28 -2.77 -14.25 -7.73
N VAL A 29 -3.65 -13.69 -6.90
CA VAL A 29 -3.99 -12.27 -6.94
C VAL A 29 -3.07 -11.49 -6.00
N GLY A 30 -2.76 -10.26 -6.34
CA GLY A 30 -2.08 -9.32 -5.46
C GLY A 30 -3.05 -8.32 -4.84
N ILE A 31 -2.73 -7.84 -3.64
CA ILE A 31 -3.48 -6.79 -2.93
C ILE A 31 -2.59 -5.57 -2.71
N LYS A 32 -3.15 -4.38 -2.94
CA LYS A 32 -2.55 -3.07 -2.72
C LYS A 32 -3.46 -2.29 -1.78
N TYR A 33 -2.90 -1.75 -0.72
CA TYR A 33 -3.64 -1.01 0.29
C TYR A 33 -2.81 0.19 0.76
N GLY A 34 -3.50 1.25 1.22
CA GLY A 34 -2.86 2.50 1.64
C GLY A 34 -2.89 2.75 3.14
N ILE A 35 -3.64 1.94 3.89
CA ILE A 35 -3.86 2.09 5.33
C ILE A 35 -3.79 0.74 6.01
N GLU A 36 -3.12 0.71 7.16
CA GLU A 36 -3.06 -0.45 8.07
C GLU A 36 -3.78 -0.14 9.39
N TYR A 37 -4.14 1.12 9.63
CA TYR A 37 -4.81 1.59 10.84
C TYR A 37 -5.85 2.64 10.47
N THR A 38 -7.05 2.55 11.05
CA THR A 38 -8.06 3.59 10.91
C THR A 38 -9.02 3.61 12.07
N ASN A 39 -9.57 4.79 12.35
CA ASN A 39 -10.62 4.96 13.34
C ASN A 39 -11.96 4.75 12.64
N VAL A 40 -12.84 3.98 13.26
CA VAL A 40 -14.17 3.68 12.76
C VAL A 40 -15.19 4.00 13.83
N GLY A 41 -16.30 4.58 13.41
CA GLY A 41 -17.34 4.95 14.34
C GLY A 41 -18.27 3.79 14.64
N GLU A 42 -18.65 3.62 15.90
CA GLU A 42 -19.63 2.64 16.32
C GLU A 42 -20.97 2.84 15.58
N GLY A 43 -21.63 1.75 15.21
CA GLY A 43 -22.94 1.75 14.56
C GLY A 43 -22.91 2.25 13.11
N LYS A 44 -21.72 2.36 12.50
CA LYS A 44 -21.51 2.85 11.14
C LYS A 44 -20.78 1.82 10.29
N GLU A 45 -21.26 1.64 9.07
CA GLU A 45 -20.52 0.92 8.04
C GLU A 45 -19.38 1.80 7.52
N THR A 46 -18.15 1.29 7.60
CA THR A 46 -16.95 1.95 7.07
C THR A 46 -16.35 1.12 5.94
N CYS A 47 -16.20 1.72 4.76
CA CYS A 47 -15.65 1.06 3.58
C CYS A 47 -14.24 1.54 3.27
N LEU A 48 -13.29 0.62 3.15
CA LEU A 48 -11.91 0.87 2.79
C LEU A 48 -11.65 0.41 1.36
N ASN A 49 -10.81 1.16 0.62
CA ASN A 49 -10.46 0.84 -0.76
C ASN A 49 -9.21 -0.04 -0.80
N TYR A 50 -9.31 -1.17 -1.50
CA TYR A 50 -8.21 -2.08 -1.79
C TYR A 50 -8.03 -2.19 -3.30
N GLY A 51 -6.80 -2.07 -3.78
CA GLY A 51 -6.44 -2.36 -5.16
C GLY A 51 -6.14 -3.85 -5.33
N ILE A 52 -6.77 -4.49 -6.30
CA ILE A 52 -6.50 -5.90 -6.64
C ILE A 52 -5.90 -5.97 -8.03
N TYR A 53 -4.81 -6.71 -8.15
CA TYR A 53 -4.08 -6.87 -9.41
C TYR A 53 -3.75 -8.34 -9.66
N ASN A 54 -3.46 -8.66 -10.91
CA ASN A 54 -3.21 -10.02 -11.37
C ASN A 54 -2.09 -9.98 -12.41
N PRO A 55 -0.83 -10.23 -12.00
CA PRO A 55 0.31 -10.16 -12.91
C PRO A 55 0.38 -11.35 -13.88
N TRP A 56 -0.50 -12.36 -13.73
CA TRP A 56 -0.55 -13.54 -14.60
C TRP A 56 -1.32 -13.25 -15.88
N ASP A 57 -1.07 -14.04 -16.91
CA ASP A 57 -1.67 -13.93 -18.24
C ASP A 57 -3.17 -14.25 -18.28
N GLU A 58 -3.64 -15.17 -17.44
CA GLU A 58 -5.04 -15.54 -17.37
C GLU A 58 -5.87 -14.61 -16.48
N SER A 59 -7.11 -14.34 -16.88
CA SER A 59 -8.05 -13.58 -16.04
C SER A 59 -8.60 -14.46 -14.92
N VAL A 60 -8.73 -13.90 -13.71
CA VAL A 60 -9.21 -14.62 -12.53
C VAL A 60 -10.40 -13.90 -11.89
N VAL A 61 -11.18 -14.59 -11.07
CA VAL A 61 -12.15 -13.96 -10.17
C VAL A 61 -11.52 -13.87 -8.80
N ALA A 62 -11.26 -12.66 -8.32
CA ALA A 62 -10.75 -12.44 -6.97
C ALA A 62 -11.91 -12.33 -5.98
N GLU A 63 -11.75 -12.93 -4.80
CA GLU A 63 -12.59 -12.75 -3.62
C GLU A 63 -11.82 -11.99 -2.55
N LEU A 64 -12.48 -11.03 -1.91
CA LEU A 64 -11.98 -10.26 -0.78
C LEU A 64 -12.86 -10.49 0.44
N THR A 65 -12.24 -10.81 1.55
CA THR A 65 -12.86 -11.01 2.88
C THR A 65 -11.91 -10.50 3.97
N ALA A 66 -12.26 -10.69 5.24
CA ALA A 66 -11.38 -10.45 6.38
C ALA A 66 -11.23 -11.70 7.23
N ASP A 67 -10.18 -11.70 8.05
CA ASP A 67 -9.80 -12.72 9.03
C ASP A 67 -9.47 -12.05 10.38
N GLY A 68 -9.36 -12.86 11.41
CA GLY A 68 -9.12 -12.45 12.79
C GLY A 68 -10.38 -11.82 13.37
N GLU A 69 -10.19 -10.80 14.20
CA GLU A 69 -11.30 -10.13 14.86
C GLU A 69 -12.14 -9.28 13.89
N LEU A 70 -11.65 -9.05 12.67
CA LEU A 70 -12.34 -8.26 11.65
C LEU A 70 -13.36 -9.07 10.86
N GLU A 71 -13.28 -10.40 10.87
CA GLU A 71 -14.22 -11.29 10.16
C GLU A 71 -15.66 -11.03 10.61
N GLN A 72 -15.86 -10.78 11.91
CA GLN A 72 -17.18 -10.55 12.50
C GLN A 72 -17.88 -9.28 11.96
N PHE A 73 -17.13 -8.34 11.39
CA PHE A 73 -17.67 -7.08 10.87
C PHE A 73 -17.92 -7.11 9.37
N ILE A 74 -17.53 -8.18 8.67
CA ILE A 74 -17.81 -8.33 7.24
C ILE A 74 -19.07 -9.16 7.03
N LYS A 75 -20.08 -8.54 6.39
CA LYS A 75 -21.34 -9.22 6.04
C LYS A 75 -21.32 -9.94 4.70
N LYS A 76 -20.37 -9.60 3.81
CA LYS A 76 -20.32 -10.13 2.45
C LYS A 76 -18.90 -10.28 1.93
N VAL A 77 -18.66 -11.37 1.22
CA VAL A 77 -17.44 -11.56 0.42
C VAL A 77 -17.58 -10.76 -0.87
N TYR A 78 -16.57 -9.95 -1.20
CA TYR A 78 -16.57 -9.14 -2.41
C TYR A 78 -15.90 -9.91 -3.53
N SER A 79 -16.56 -10.08 -4.68
CA SER A 79 -15.98 -10.77 -5.82
C SER A 79 -15.85 -9.86 -7.04
N LYS A 80 -14.73 -9.94 -7.74
CA LYS A 80 -14.48 -9.15 -8.96
C LYS A 80 -13.61 -9.93 -9.93
N LYS A 81 -13.98 -9.91 -11.22
CA LYS A 81 -13.10 -10.41 -12.28
C LYS A 81 -11.94 -9.44 -12.50
N ILE A 82 -10.72 -9.96 -12.45
CA ILE A 82 -9.47 -9.23 -12.64
C ILE A 82 -8.81 -9.74 -13.93
N PRO A 83 -8.66 -8.91 -14.96
CA PRO A 83 -7.98 -9.29 -16.19
C PRO A 83 -6.55 -9.76 -15.92
N GLY A 84 -6.08 -10.70 -16.74
CA GLY A 84 -4.68 -11.06 -16.75
C GLY A 84 -3.79 -9.88 -17.19
N GLY A 85 -2.58 -9.81 -16.67
CA GLY A 85 -1.59 -8.76 -16.94
C GLY A 85 -1.88 -7.45 -16.21
N THR A 86 -2.84 -7.41 -15.28
CA THR A 86 -3.11 -6.23 -14.47
C THR A 86 -1.95 -5.99 -13.51
N SER A 87 -1.21 -4.90 -13.71
CA SER A 87 -0.09 -4.52 -12.87
C SER A 87 -0.56 -3.91 -11.53
N SER A 88 0.34 -3.80 -10.55
CA SER A 88 0.06 -3.08 -9.29
C SER A 88 -0.21 -1.57 -9.48
N GLY A 89 0.28 -0.99 -10.59
CA GLY A 89 -0.03 0.38 -10.99
C GLY A 89 -1.48 0.54 -11.44
N ASP A 90 -2.01 -0.49 -12.13
CA ASP A 90 -3.34 -0.52 -12.73
C ASP A 90 -4.36 -1.29 -11.87
N ALA A 91 -4.06 -1.45 -10.57
CA ALA A 91 -4.85 -2.26 -9.66
C ALA A 91 -6.32 -1.80 -9.61
N ILE A 92 -7.24 -2.76 -9.74
CA ILE A 92 -8.68 -2.52 -9.74
C ILE A 92 -9.15 -2.26 -8.32
N GLN A 93 -9.78 -1.11 -8.09
CA GLN A 93 -10.28 -0.70 -6.77
C GLN A 93 -11.54 -1.50 -6.38
N VAL A 94 -11.48 -2.13 -5.21
CA VAL A 94 -12.58 -2.86 -4.58
C VAL A 94 -12.79 -2.28 -3.18
N LYS A 95 -14.05 -1.98 -2.84
CA LYS A 95 -14.43 -1.50 -1.51
C LYS A 95 -14.75 -2.68 -0.61
N VAL A 96 -14.08 -2.79 0.52
CA VAL A 96 -14.39 -3.74 1.59
C VAL A 96 -14.98 -2.96 2.75
N CYS A 97 -16.24 -3.27 3.09
CA CYS A 97 -16.98 -2.57 4.14
C CYS A 97 -17.08 -3.41 5.41
N PHE A 98 -16.81 -2.75 6.54
CA PHE A 98 -16.89 -3.27 7.90
C PHE A 98 -18.08 -2.59 8.58
N ASP A 99 -19.04 -3.40 9.03
CA ASP A 99 -20.21 -2.94 9.75
C ASP A 99 -20.00 -3.15 11.25
N ILE A 100 -19.72 -2.05 11.96
CA ILE A 100 -19.46 -2.07 13.40
C ILE A 100 -20.79 -1.95 14.15
N PRO A 101 -21.24 -3.01 14.87
CA PRO A 101 -22.50 -2.97 15.60
C PRO A 101 -22.52 -1.87 16.66
N ARG A 102 -23.71 -1.36 16.97
CA ARG A 102 -23.92 -0.55 18.19
C ARG A 102 -23.66 -1.39 19.44
N LYS A 103 -23.18 -0.77 20.51
CA LYS A 103 -22.79 -1.44 21.78
C LYS A 103 -21.54 -2.34 21.64
N THR A 104 -20.66 -2.02 20.70
CA THR A 104 -19.30 -2.57 20.64
C THR A 104 -18.42 -1.96 21.75
N LEU A 105 -18.70 -0.72 22.14
CA LEU A 105 -18.11 -0.03 23.28
C LEU A 105 -19.07 -0.05 24.47
N ASP A 106 -18.53 -0.19 25.69
CA ASP A 106 -19.32 -0.18 26.92
C ASP A 106 -19.74 1.25 27.30
N ASN A 107 -18.90 2.25 26.98
CA ASN A 107 -19.18 3.68 27.13
C ASN A 107 -18.47 4.46 25.99
N CYS A 108 -18.79 5.75 25.84
CA CYS A 108 -18.21 6.58 24.77
C CYS A 108 -16.86 7.22 25.09
N GLU A 109 -16.34 7.02 26.30
CA GLU A 109 -15.00 7.44 26.69
C GLU A 109 -13.95 6.38 26.32
N ASP A 110 -14.39 5.13 26.17
CA ASP A 110 -13.56 4.00 25.81
C ASP A 110 -13.34 3.91 24.29
N THR A 111 -12.18 3.35 23.93
CA THR A 111 -11.84 2.94 22.57
C THR A 111 -11.57 1.45 22.56
N LYS A 112 -11.98 0.76 21.50
CA LYS A 112 -11.71 -0.68 21.35
C LYS A 112 -11.00 -0.95 20.04
N VAL A 113 -9.85 -1.61 20.12
CA VAL A 113 -9.03 -1.96 18.97
C VAL A 113 -9.36 -3.38 18.54
N PHE A 114 -9.55 -3.55 17.23
CA PHE A 114 -9.71 -4.86 16.59
C PHE A 114 -8.62 -5.07 15.55
N GLU A 115 -7.95 -6.20 15.62
CA GLU A 115 -6.85 -6.54 14.70
C GLU A 115 -7.24 -7.70 13.79
N GLY A 116 -6.81 -7.61 12.54
CA GLY A 116 -7.03 -8.67 11.57
C GLY A 116 -6.34 -8.39 10.24
N THR A 117 -6.77 -9.11 9.21
CA THR A 117 -6.27 -8.90 7.85
C THR A 117 -7.40 -8.93 6.85
N VAL A 118 -7.29 -8.13 5.79
CA VAL A 118 -8.09 -8.28 4.58
C VAL A 118 -7.40 -9.29 3.68
N ILE A 119 -8.13 -10.34 3.34
CA ILE A 119 -7.65 -11.44 2.54
C ILE A 119 -8.14 -11.26 1.11
N ALA A 120 -7.23 -11.36 0.13
CA ALA A 120 -7.59 -11.58 -1.26
C ALA A 120 -7.14 -12.97 -1.73
N ARG A 121 -8.04 -13.67 -2.41
CA ARG A 121 -7.79 -14.99 -2.98
C ARG A 121 -8.47 -15.17 -4.33
N GLU A 122 -7.95 -16.07 -5.14
CA GLU A 122 -8.66 -16.51 -6.34
C GLU A 122 -9.86 -17.39 -5.95
N LYS A 123 -11.04 -17.07 -6.48
CA LYS A 123 -12.22 -17.92 -6.44
C LYS A 123 -12.01 -19.07 -7.40
N LYS A 124 -11.78 -20.26 -6.85
CA LYS A 124 -11.82 -21.49 -7.65
C LYS A 124 -13.27 -21.79 -8.00
N GLU A 125 -13.57 -21.83 -9.30
CA GLU A 125 -14.78 -22.55 -9.73
C GLU A 125 -14.56 -24.02 -9.41
N ASN A 126 -15.53 -24.65 -8.73
CA ASN A 126 -15.53 -26.08 -8.51
C ASN A 126 -15.78 -26.79 -9.85
N SER A 127 -14.82 -26.75 -10.77
CA SER A 127 -14.82 -27.57 -11.96
C SER A 127 -14.52 -29.02 -11.53
N LEU A 128 -15.51 -29.88 -11.74
CA LEU A 128 -15.48 -31.33 -11.53
C LEU A 128 -14.09 -31.97 -11.73
N GLY A 129 -13.67 -32.80 -10.76
CA GLY A 129 -12.92 -34.02 -11.07
C GLY A 129 -11.39 -33.96 -11.04
N GLY A 130 -10.76 -33.21 -10.14
CA GLY A 130 -9.31 -33.30 -9.89
C GLY A 130 -9.00 -33.68 -8.45
N VAL A 131 -8.65 -34.95 -8.18
CA VAL A 131 -8.09 -35.39 -6.88
C VAL A 131 -6.63 -34.94 -6.83
N GLY A 132 -6.41 -33.65 -6.63
CA GLY A 132 -5.08 -33.05 -6.49
C GLY A 132 -5.16 -31.87 -5.53
N SER A 133 -4.19 -31.77 -4.61
CA SER A 133 -4.09 -30.65 -3.67
C SER A 133 -3.73 -29.38 -4.43
N ALA A 134 -4.73 -28.65 -4.90
CA ALA A 134 -4.53 -27.33 -5.48
C ALA A 134 -4.42 -26.33 -4.32
N THR A 135 -3.20 -25.92 -3.98
CA THR A 135 -2.97 -24.79 -3.08
C THR A 135 -3.37 -23.49 -3.82
N SER A 136 -4.37 -22.76 -3.34
CA SER A 136 -4.61 -21.38 -3.80
C SER A 136 -3.68 -20.47 -3.04
N THR A 137 -2.98 -19.57 -3.74
CA THR A 137 -2.22 -18.53 -3.05
C THR A 137 -3.19 -17.51 -2.46
N VAL A 138 -2.95 -17.15 -1.22
CA VAL A 138 -3.73 -16.17 -0.46
C VAL A 138 -2.78 -15.03 -0.14
N VAL A 139 -3.21 -13.80 -0.42
CA VAL A 139 -2.48 -12.59 -0.03
C VAL A 139 -3.29 -11.82 1.00
N THR A 140 -2.60 -11.20 1.94
CA THR A 140 -3.21 -10.53 3.07
C THR A 140 -2.74 -9.09 3.17
N ALA A 141 -3.61 -8.23 3.68
CA ALA A 141 -3.35 -6.84 4.01
C ALA A 141 -3.68 -6.62 5.50
N PRO A 142 -2.71 -6.33 6.38
CA PRO A 142 -2.97 -6.08 7.79
C PRO A 142 -3.86 -4.85 7.96
N LEU A 143 -4.79 -4.93 8.91
CA LEU A 143 -5.68 -3.84 9.27
C LEU A 143 -5.99 -3.87 10.76
N THR A 144 -5.91 -2.69 11.36
CA THR A 144 -6.30 -2.42 12.74
C THR A 144 -7.41 -1.37 12.72
N LEU A 145 -8.55 -1.70 13.33
CA LEU A 145 -9.68 -0.80 13.49
C LEU A 145 -9.76 -0.33 14.94
N GLU A 146 -9.62 0.97 15.17
CA GLU A 146 -9.94 1.59 16.46
C GLU A 146 -11.40 2.07 16.42
N VAL A 147 -12.27 1.38 17.16
CA VAL A 147 -13.68 1.76 17.30
C VAL A 147 -13.80 2.91 18.29
N VAL A 148 -14.41 4.00 17.84
CA VAL A 148 -14.72 5.19 18.63
C VAL A 148 -16.23 5.44 18.62
N CYS A 149 -16.78 6.08 19.65
CA CYS A 149 -18.17 6.49 19.61
C CYS A 149 -18.40 7.54 18.52
N ASN A 150 -19.35 7.28 17.63
CA ASN A 150 -20.00 8.35 16.88
C ASN A 150 -21.09 8.93 17.80
N GLU A 151 -20.80 10.01 18.51
CA GLU A 151 -21.89 10.83 18.99
C GLU A 151 -22.74 11.24 17.79
N GLY A 152 -24.04 10.98 17.84
CA GLY A 152 -24.97 11.38 16.80
C GLY A 152 -24.96 12.88 16.65
N ILE A 153 -24.10 13.41 15.77
CA ILE A 153 -24.19 14.80 15.33
C ILE A 153 -25.49 14.91 14.52
N THR A 154 -26.52 15.38 15.21
CA THR A 154 -27.56 16.16 14.57
C THR A 154 -26.89 17.37 13.93
N GLY A 155 -26.77 17.34 12.60
CA GLY A 155 -26.47 18.52 11.77
C GLY A 155 -25.08 19.15 11.95
N SER A 156 -24.11 18.71 11.18
CA SER A 156 -23.10 19.64 10.63
C SER A 156 -22.75 19.19 9.22
N ALA A 157 -23.38 19.84 8.24
CA ALA A 157 -22.92 19.80 6.87
C ALA A 157 -21.52 20.40 6.82
N SER A 158 -20.51 19.62 6.42
CA SER A 158 -19.30 20.19 5.85
C SER A 158 -19.64 20.65 4.44
N ALA A 159 -20.08 21.90 4.37
CA ALA A 159 -20.31 22.63 3.14
C ALA A 159 -19.03 22.69 2.30
N SER A 160 -19.15 22.29 1.05
CA SER A 160 -18.29 22.69 -0.05
C SER A 160 -18.08 24.22 -0.02
N THR A 161 -16.90 24.69 0.37
CA THR A 161 -16.53 26.09 0.22
C THR A 161 -15.79 26.25 -1.10
N GLY A 162 -16.57 26.35 -2.18
CA GLY A 162 -16.09 26.93 -3.42
C GLY A 162 -16.03 28.44 -3.23
N ASN A 163 -14.83 29.00 -3.08
CA ASN A 163 -14.65 30.44 -3.19
C ASN A 163 -13.80 30.79 -4.40
N SER A 164 -14.53 31.35 -5.36
CA SER A 164 -14.08 32.20 -6.46
C SER A 164 -13.25 33.37 -5.91
N PHE A 165 -11.98 33.48 -6.32
CA PHE A 165 -11.24 34.74 -6.23
C PHE A 165 -10.92 35.22 -7.65
N LYS A 166 -11.70 36.20 -8.09
CA LYS A 166 -11.37 37.10 -9.18
C LYS A 166 -10.33 38.11 -8.70
N ASN A 167 -9.31 38.27 -9.55
CA ASN A 167 -8.44 39.43 -9.76
C ASN A 167 -7.41 39.78 -8.67
N ILE A 168 -6.14 39.82 -9.07
CA ILE A 168 -5.28 41.01 -9.04
C ILE A 168 -4.14 40.83 -10.06
N SER A 169 -4.08 41.76 -11.00
CA SER A 169 -2.94 42.01 -11.89
C SER A 169 -1.79 42.65 -11.11
N LEU A 170 -0.55 42.19 -11.33
CA LEU A 170 0.71 42.96 -11.40
C LEU A 170 1.89 42.02 -11.16
N GLY A 171 2.69 41.76 -12.19
CA GLY A 171 3.89 40.94 -12.03
C GLY A 171 4.65 40.53 -13.31
N LEU A 172 4.38 41.15 -14.45
CA LEU A 172 5.05 40.82 -15.73
C LEU A 172 6.45 41.45 -15.91
N ILE A 173 7.20 41.68 -14.83
CA ILE A 173 8.55 42.29 -14.91
C ILE A 173 9.66 41.34 -14.39
N PHE A 174 9.34 40.23 -13.73
CA PHE A 174 10.40 39.32 -13.21
C PHE A 174 10.87 38.23 -14.18
N ILE A 175 10.09 37.91 -15.22
CA ILE A 175 10.37 36.77 -16.13
C ILE A 175 11.58 37.01 -17.03
N PHE A 176 11.89 38.26 -17.41
CA PHE A 176 13.06 38.56 -18.25
C PHE A 176 14.39 38.58 -17.48
N SER A 177 14.38 38.73 -16.16
CA SER A 177 15.61 38.67 -15.33
C SER A 177 16.08 37.23 -15.07
N LEU A 178 15.15 36.28 -14.96
CA LEU A 178 15.46 34.86 -14.70
C LEU A 178 16.02 34.15 -15.94
N ALA A 179 15.57 34.51 -17.15
CA ALA A 179 16.11 33.94 -18.39
C ALA A 179 17.59 34.32 -18.62
N GLY A 180 18.00 35.53 -18.24
CA GLY A 180 19.39 35.99 -18.34
C GLY A 180 20.34 35.26 -17.38
N ILE A 181 19.88 34.96 -16.17
CA ILE A 181 20.66 34.23 -15.16
C ILE A 181 20.82 32.76 -15.55
N VAL A 182 19.77 32.12 -16.09
CA VAL A 182 19.84 30.74 -16.58
C VAL A 182 20.79 30.60 -17.78
N TYR A 183 20.79 31.57 -18.71
CA TYR A 183 21.73 31.56 -19.84
C TYR A 183 23.19 31.77 -19.38
N PHE A 184 23.42 32.63 -18.38
CA PHE A 184 24.77 32.87 -17.82
C PHE A 184 25.30 31.67 -17.02
N MET A 185 24.43 30.95 -16.29
CA MET A 185 24.84 29.73 -15.56
C MET A 185 25.15 28.54 -16.47
N LEU A 186 24.51 28.43 -17.65
CA LEU A 186 24.78 27.35 -18.61
C LEU A 186 26.16 27.48 -19.28
N LEU A 187 26.69 28.69 -19.43
CA LEU A 187 28.02 28.92 -20.03
C LEU A 187 29.16 28.54 -19.07
N ASN A 188 28.97 28.69 -17.76
CA ASN A 188 30.00 28.34 -16.76
C ASN A 188 30.10 26.84 -16.45
N LYS A 189 29.06 26.04 -16.74
CA LYS A 189 29.04 24.60 -16.43
C LYS A 189 29.98 23.73 -17.27
N LYS A 190 30.61 24.26 -18.34
CA LYS A 190 31.56 23.47 -19.16
C LYS A 190 32.96 23.30 -18.54
N LYS A 191 33.30 23.98 -17.44
CA LYS A 191 34.68 24.02 -16.93
C LYS A 191 34.99 23.27 -15.62
N GLN A 192 34.01 22.72 -14.91
CA GLN A 192 34.27 22.13 -13.59
C GLN A 192 33.90 20.65 -13.54
N LYS A 193 34.71 19.83 -14.21
CA LYS A 193 34.77 18.38 -14.01
C LYS A 193 35.97 18.11 -13.10
N ARG A 194 35.73 17.96 -11.79
CA ARG A 194 36.45 17.02 -10.90
C ARG A 194 35.92 17.09 -9.45
N ASP A 195 35.65 15.88 -8.96
CA ASP A 195 35.74 15.41 -7.57
C ASP A 195 34.85 16.09 -6.52
N HIS A 196 33.67 15.50 -6.29
CA HIS A 196 33.10 15.08 -5.00
C HIS A 196 31.70 14.48 -5.27
N PRO A 197 31.31 13.36 -4.63
CA PRO A 197 29.98 12.78 -4.83
C PRO A 197 28.97 13.69 -4.10
N ILE A 198 28.34 14.58 -4.85
CA ILE A 198 27.15 15.30 -4.39
C ILE A 198 26.05 14.26 -4.31
N GLU A 199 25.75 13.85 -3.08
CA GLU A 199 24.64 12.98 -2.71
C GLU A 199 23.34 13.68 -3.09
N SER A 200 22.92 13.53 -4.35
CA SER A 200 21.58 13.89 -4.79
C SER A 200 20.64 12.80 -4.30
N HIS A 201 20.28 12.82 -3.02
CA HIS A 201 19.18 11.98 -2.54
C HIS A 201 17.96 12.30 -3.38
N THR A 202 17.47 11.32 -4.11
CA THR A 202 16.18 11.45 -4.79
C THR A 202 15.10 11.63 -3.73
N LEU A 203 14.03 12.38 -4.03
CA LEU A 203 12.91 12.62 -3.09
C LEU A 203 12.37 11.30 -2.49
N ARG A 204 12.40 10.24 -3.30
CA ARG A 204 12.09 8.86 -2.93
C ARG A 204 13.05 8.26 -1.89
N GLU A 205 14.35 8.50 -1.97
CA GLU A 205 15.32 8.02 -0.97
C GLU A 205 15.16 8.75 0.37
N ILE A 206 14.89 10.06 0.33
CA ILE A 206 14.56 10.85 1.53
C ILE A 206 13.30 10.30 2.19
N TYR A 207 12.26 10.03 1.39
CA TYR A 207 11.01 9.43 1.85
C TYR A 207 11.26 8.06 2.52
N MET A 208 11.98 7.15 1.85
CA MET A 208 12.23 5.81 2.39
C MET A 208 13.08 5.83 3.67
N LYS A 209 14.06 6.74 3.75
CA LYS A 209 14.88 6.92 4.97
C LYS A 209 14.04 7.41 6.14
N LYS A 210 13.17 8.40 5.90
CA LYS A 210 12.30 8.99 6.93
C LYS A 210 11.17 8.04 7.35
N TYR A 211 10.66 7.23 6.43
CA TYR A 211 9.72 6.15 6.73
C TYR A 211 10.33 5.09 7.65
N SER A 212 11.60 4.72 7.43
CA SER A 212 12.32 3.80 8.32
C SER A 212 12.48 4.36 9.74
N GLU A 213 12.73 5.66 9.88
CA GLU A 213 12.78 6.34 11.18
C GLU A 213 11.42 6.32 11.88
N LEU A 214 10.33 6.57 11.14
CA LEU A 214 8.96 6.49 11.66
C LEU A 214 8.64 5.09 12.19
N MET A 215 9.05 4.05 11.47
CA MET A 215 8.78 2.67 11.87
C MET A 215 9.52 2.27 13.16
N LYS A 216 10.74 2.79 13.37
CA LYS A 216 11.47 2.59 14.63
C LYS A 216 10.76 3.24 15.81
N LEU A 217 10.18 4.43 15.61
CA LEU A 217 9.38 5.11 16.64
C LEU A 217 8.08 4.34 16.92
N HIS A 218 7.42 3.82 15.88
CA HIS A 218 6.21 3.02 16.01
C HIS A 218 6.42 1.77 16.87
N VAL A 219 7.51 1.02 16.63
CA VAL A 219 7.86 -0.17 17.41
C VAL A 219 8.09 0.16 18.89
N ARG A 220 8.73 1.30 19.19
CA ARG A 220 8.96 1.74 20.58
C ARG A 220 7.67 2.10 21.30
N ILE A 221 6.78 2.82 20.62
CA ILE A 221 5.45 3.16 21.16
C ILE A 221 4.63 1.88 21.37
N ALA A 222 4.64 0.95 20.41
CA ALA A 222 3.96 -0.35 20.51
C ALA A 222 4.54 -1.25 21.62
N ALA A 223 5.84 -1.13 21.92
CA ALA A 223 6.47 -1.80 23.05
C ALA A 223 6.09 -1.20 24.43
N GLY A 224 5.21 -0.19 24.46
CA GLY A 224 4.70 0.42 25.69
C GLY A 224 5.61 1.51 26.27
N GLU A 225 6.56 2.04 25.50
CA GLU A 225 7.44 3.13 25.93
C GLU A 225 6.64 4.44 26.04
N ARG A 226 6.23 4.80 27.26
CA ARG A 226 5.45 6.02 27.53
C ARG A 226 6.37 7.23 27.66
N ASN A 227 6.82 7.74 26.52
CA ASN A 227 7.52 9.02 26.43
C ASN A 227 6.71 10.00 25.55
N PRO A 228 6.21 11.13 26.09
CA PRO A 228 5.44 12.10 25.30
C PRO A 228 6.26 12.71 24.15
N GLU A 229 7.59 12.75 24.28
CA GLU A 229 8.51 13.19 23.23
C GLU A 229 8.50 12.24 22.03
N LEU A 230 8.39 10.92 22.26
CA LEU A 230 8.33 9.90 21.20
C LEU A 230 7.06 10.05 20.37
N LEU A 231 5.92 10.30 21.03
CA LEU A 231 4.64 10.51 20.33
C LEU A 231 4.66 11.80 19.50
N ARG A 232 5.27 12.86 20.03
CA ARG A 232 5.45 14.13 19.29
C ARG A 232 6.34 13.95 18.06
N GLN A 233 7.46 13.24 18.21
CA GLN A 233 8.37 12.93 17.09
C GLN A 233 7.69 12.06 16.04
N TYR A 234 6.90 11.06 16.46
CA TYR A 234 6.15 10.20 15.56
C TYR A 234 5.14 11.00 14.71
N ASN A 235 4.33 11.85 15.36
CA ASN A 235 3.33 12.66 14.66
C ASN A 235 3.97 13.67 13.69
N SER A 236 5.05 14.34 14.12
CA SER A 236 5.77 15.28 13.26
C SER A 236 6.38 14.60 12.03
N LEU A 237 6.96 13.40 12.21
CA LEU A 237 7.60 12.67 11.12
C LEU A 237 6.56 12.08 10.15
N ARG A 238 5.38 11.70 10.66
CA ARG A 238 4.24 11.27 9.85
C ARG A 238 3.71 12.40 8.96
N GLU A 239 3.51 13.59 9.53
CA GLU A 239 3.07 14.77 8.79
C GLU A 239 4.08 15.16 7.69
N TYR A 240 5.37 15.13 8.02
CA TYR A 240 6.44 15.38 7.05
C TYR A 240 6.44 14.38 5.88
N LEU A 241 6.15 13.10 6.14
CA LEU A 241 6.08 12.06 5.10
C LEU A 241 4.85 12.22 4.20
N GLU A 242 3.71 12.66 4.73
CA GLU A 242 2.54 12.96 3.89
C GLU A 242 2.80 14.15 2.96
N LEU A 243 3.43 15.21 3.45
CA LEU A 243 3.85 16.35 2.59
C LEU A 243 4.81 15.90 1.48
N LEU A 244 5.82 15.10 1.82
CA LEU A 244 6.75 14.54 0.83
C LEU A 244 6.08 13.65 -0.22
N LYS A 245 4.98 12.99 0.15
CA LYS A 245 4.21 12.13 -0.73
C LYS A 245 3.29 12.93 -1.67
N GLU A 246 2.84 14.11 -1.26
CA GLU A 246 2.12 15.05 -2.13
C GLU A 246 3.05 15.70 -3.17
N ASP A 247 4.34 15.86 -2.85
CA ASP A 247 5.37 16.45 -3.73
C ASP A 247 6.05 15.43 -4.70
N MET A 248 5.76 14.12 -4.57
CA MET A 248 6.30 13.04 -5.42
C MET A 248 5.37 12.68 -6.59
#